data_AF-A0A7W0W661-F1
#
_entry.id   AF-A0A7W0W661-F1
#
_cell.length_a   1.000
_cell.length_b   1.000
_cell.length_c   1.000
_cell.angle_alpha   90.00
_cell.angle_beta   90.00
_cell.angle_gamma   90.00
#
_symmetry.space_group_name_H-M   'P 1'
#
loop_
_entity.id
_entity.type
_entity.pdbx_description
1 polymer ?
#
loop_
_entity_poly.entity_id
_entity_poly.type
_entity_poly.pdbx_seq_one_letter_code
_entity_poly.pdbx_strand_id
1 'polypeptide(L)'
;MGIIAYPPFSAEFRDYDWVQIAGFANWVVWIDPSDPQYLLNVCPEIGQSLSLRVRPRFVAPQQGSFWVLYRPALAELNGWGSFPDMLDDSAMVECDHVGNPDALHPHQVSIHVRDVLRFPDIVTRFAPTSAGSLAVEPFRRHDGYVQSFSSKTFTYIDRNIDSDWGTWVVCQRTGLGYAVILFGAWDPERSHVYVGHRLLSQNETAALGLPPP
;
A
#
# COMPACT_ATOMS: atom_id res chain seq x y z
N MET A 1 13.70 -18.42 -26.67
CA MET A 1 13.12 -17.70 -25.53
C MET A 1 11.71 -17.28 -25.92
N GLY A 2 10.69 -17.94 -25.38
CA GLY A 2 9.30 -17.52 -25.60
C GLY A 2 9.00 -16.34 -24.70
N ILE A 3 8.56 -15.23 -25.27
CA ILE A 3 8.02 -14.11 -24.50
C ILE A 3 6.67 -14.57 -23.98
N ILE A 4 6.57 -14.87 -22.68
CA ILE A 4 5.30 -15.05 -22.01
C ILE A 4 4.73 -13.64 -21.83
N ALA A 5 3.81 -13.26 -22.70
CA ALA A 5 3.03 -12.05 -22.53
C ALA A 5 2.00 -12.30 -21.41
N TYR A 6 2.21 -11.69 -20.26
CA TYR A 6 1.21 -11.68 -19.20
C TYR A 6 0.14 -10.62 -19.51
N PRO A 7 -1.16 -10.93 -19.33
CA PRO A 7 -2.20 -9.94 -19.52
C PRO A 7 -1.99 -8.76 -18.56
N PRO A 8 -2.31 -7.52 -18.97
CA PRO A 8 -2.20 -6.36 -18.11
C PRO A 8 -3.09 -6.57 -16.88
N PHE A 9 -2.51 -6.38 -15.68
CA PHE A 9 -3.24 -6.42 -14.40
C PHE A 9 -4.54 -5.61 -14.41
N SER A 10 -4.66 -4.58 -15.26
CA SER A 10 -5.76 -3.61 -15.28
C SER A 10 -7.10 -4.10 -15.85
N ALA A 11 -7.16 -5.23 -16.56
CA ALA A 11 -8.42 -5.71 -17.12
C ALA A 11 -9.27 -6.47 -16.08
N GLU A 12 -8.61 -7.16 -15.14
CA GLU A 12 -9.27 -8.05 -14.18
C GLU A 12 -9.81 -7.33 -12.93
N PHE A 13 -9.59 -6.02 -12.76
CA PHE A 13 -10.10 -5.27 -11.60
C PHE A 13 -11.25 -4.30 -11.94
N ARG A 14 -11.67 -4.19 -13.20
CA ARG A 14 -12.69 -3.21 -13.63
C ARG A 14 -14.12 -3.52 -13.13
N ASP A 15 -14.42 -4.78 -12.85
CA ASP A 15 -15.74 -5.25 -12.40
C ASP A 15 -15.89 -5.32 -10.86
N TYR A 16 -15.03 -4.64 -10.12
CA TYR A 16 -14.89 -4.79 -8.67
C TYR A 16 -15.08 -3.43 -8.02
N ASP A 17 -15.80 -3.34 -6.90
CA ASP A 17 -15.96 -2.12 -6.08
C ASP A 17 -14.64 -1.61 -5.45
N TRP A 18 -13.48 -2.01 -5.99
CA TRP A 18 -12.18 -1.49 -5.63
C TRP A 18 -11.96 -0.13 -6.28
N VAL A 19 -11.59 0.86 -5.48
CA VAL A 19 -11.03 2.09 -6.05
C VAL A 19 -9.55 1.84 -6.26
N GLN A 20 -9.14 1.78 -7.53
CA GLN A 20 -7.72 1.80 -7.85
C GLN A 20 -7.16 3.17 -7.44
N ILE A 21 -6.26 3.17 -6.47
CA ILE A 21 -5.46 4.33 -6.13
C ILE A 21 -4.08 4.13 -6.73
N ALA A 22 -3.81 4.76 -7.87
CA ALA A 22 -2.46 4.74 -8.44
C ALA A 22 -1.50 5.33 -7.40
N GLY A 23 -0.55 4.52 -6.92
CA GLY A 23 0.25 4.91 -5.77
C GLY A 23 1.55 4.15 -5.58
N PHE A 24 2.45 4.78 -4.85
CA PHE A 24 3.82 4.33 -4.59
C PHE A 24 3.93 3.86 -3.14
N ALA A 25 3.66 2.57 -2.89
CA ALA A 25 3.64 2.06 -1.52
C ALA A 25 5.03 2.03 -0.86
N ASN A 26 6.09 1.73 -1.60
CA ASN A 26 7.41 1.47 -1.00
C ASN A 26 8.53 2.37 -1.55
N TRP A 27 8.20 3.39 -2.33
CA TRP A 27 9.19 4.09 -3.17
C TRP A 27 9.49 5.49 -2.65
N VAL A 28 8.92 5.87 -1.51
CA VAL A 28 9.17 7.14 -0.85
C VAL A 28 9.26 6.96 0.67
N VAL A 29 9.85 7.97 1.31
CA VAL A 29 10.02 8.07 2.75
C VAL A 29 9.59 9.46 3.19
N TRP A 30 8.79 9.55 4.24
CA TRP A 30 8.30 10.82 4.78
C TRP A 30 9.36 11.47 5.66
N ILE A 31 9.72 12.71 5.34
CA ILE A 31 10.77 13.45 6.04
C ILE A 31 10.11 14.37 7.09
N ASP A 32 10.73 14.48 8.27
CA ASP A 32 10.29 15.44 9.28
C ASP A 32 10.57 16.88 8.80
N PRO A 33 9.57 17.78 8.81
CA PRO A 33 9.75 19.15 8.33
C PRO A 33 10.66 20.01 9.23
N SER A 34 10.86 19.62 10.48
CA SER A 34 11.74 20.34 11.42
C SER A 34 13.22 19.96 11.27
N ASP A 35 13.51 18.74 10.81
CA ASP A 35 14.87 18.28 10.55
C ASP A 35 14.89 17.17 9.47
N PRO A 36 15.49 17.41 8.29
CA PRO A 36 15.49 16.46 7.19
C PRO A 36 16.29 15.17 7.42
N GLN A 37 17.03 15.07 8.53
CA GLN A 37 17.71 13.85 8.94
C GLN A 37 16.74 12.84 9.59
N TYR A 38 15.60 13.32 10.10
CA TYR A 38 14.60 12.50 10.77
C TYR A 38 13.43 12.16 9.84
N LEU A 39 12.78 11.03 10.15
CA LEU A 39 11.58 10.60 9.45
C LEU A 39 10.35 11.11 10.19
N LEU A 40 9.31 11.44 9.43
CA LEU A 40 8.04 11.85 10.00
C LEU A 40 7.44 10.69 10.81
N ASN A 41 7.19 10.93 12.10
CA ASN A 41 6.69 9.89 13.02
C ASN A 41 5.19 10.03 13.35
N VAL A 42 4.53 11.06 12.81
CA VAL A 42 3.09 11.28 12.96
C VAL A 42 2.45 11.27 11.57
N CYS A 43 1.28 10.62 11.45
CA CYS A 43 0.55 10.57 10.19
C CYS A 43 0.33 12.00 9.65
N PRO A 44 0.63 12.26 8.37
CA PRO A 44 0.34 13.53 7.72
C PRO A 44 -1.12 13.94 7.88
N GLU A 45 -1.35 15.24 7.89
CA GLU A 45 -2.69 15.84 7.93
C GLU A 45 -3.02 16.55 6.62
N ILE A 46 -4.32 16.58 6.30
CA ILE A 46 -4.83 17.28 5.11
C ILE A 46 -4.44 18.75 5.14
N GLY A 47 -3.93 19.25 4.02
CA GLY A 47 -3.49 20.64 3.84
C GLY A 47 -2.04 20.90 4.24
N GLN A 48 -1.33 19.91 4.81
CA GLN A 48 0.09 20.08 5.11
C GLN A 48 0.94 20.07 3.84
N SER A 49 1.99 20.89 3.84
CA SER A 49 3.06 20.81 2.84
C SER A 49 4.27 20.12 3.47
N LEU A 50 4.68 19.01 2.88
CA LEU A 50 5.74 18.13 3.41
C LEU A 50 6.75 17.80 2.32
N SER A 51 7.84 17.15 2.73
CA SER A 51 8.84 16.62 1.81
C SER A 51 8.91 15.10 1.89
N LEU A 52 9.07 14.49 0.72
CA LEU A 52 9.32 13.06 0.57
C LEU A 52 10.73 12.85 0.06
N ARG A 53 11.45 11.87 0.64
CA ARG A 53 12.64 11.31 0.00
C ARG A 53 12.20 10.21 -0.95
N VAL A 54 12.56 10.30 -2.22
CA VAL A 54 12.19 9.32 -3.24
C VAL A 54 13.31 8.30 -3.44
N ARG A 55 12.94 7.03 -3.61
CA ARG A 55 13.85 5.93 -3.91
C ARG A 55 14.04 5.79 -5.43
N PRO A 56 15.10 5.10 -5.89
CA PRO A 56 15.25 4.77 -7.30
C PRO A 56 13.97 4.14 -7.84
N ARG A 57 13.65 4.49 -9.09
CA ARG A 57 12.44 4.11 -9.83
C ARG A 57 11.18 4.92 -9.49
N PHE A 58 11.15 5.77 -8.47
CA PHE A 58 9.99 6.66 -8.28
C PHE A 58 9.70 7.52 -9.52
N VAL A 59 8.50 7.35 -10.10
CA VAL A 59 8.01 8.12 -11.25
C VAL A 59 6.68 8.74 -10.87
N ALA A 60 6.70 9.88 -10.18
CA ALA A 60 5.46 10.63 -9.96
C ALA A 60 4.81 11.04 -11.29
N PRO A 61 3.48 11.05 -11.37
CA PRO A 61 2.80 11.67 -12.50
C PRO A 61 3.19 13.15 -12.59
N GLN A 62 3.48 13.64 -13.79
CA GLN A 62 3.84 15.06 -14.01
C GLN A 62 2.66 16.02 -13.78
N GLN A 63 1.43 15.49 -13.78
CA GLN A 63 0.19 16.24 -13.54
C GLN A 63 -0.77 15.39 -12.70
N GLY A 64 -1.53 16.06 -11.82
CA GLY A 64 -2.51 15.42 -10.96
C GLY A 64 -1.94 14.96 -9.61
N SER A 65 -2.82 14.36 -8.81
CA SER A 65 -2.47 13.79 -7.52
C SER A 65 -1.94 12.36 -7.66
N PHE A 66 -1.24 11.89 -6.63
CA PHE A 66 -0.79 10.51 -6.50
C PHE A 66 -0.88 10.04 -5.06
N TRP A 67 -1.07 8.74 -4.87
CA TRP A 67 -1.14 8.15 -3.53
C TRP A 67 0.20 7.60 -3.07
N VAL A 68 0.48 7.74 -1.78
CA VAL A 68 1.71 7.27 -1.14
C VAL A 68 1.35 6.55 0.14
N LEU A 69 2.02 5.44 0.43
CA LEU A 69 1.91 4.83 1.76
C LEU A 69 2.71 5.65 2.78
N TYR A 70 2.05 6.06 3.84
CA TYR A 70 2.66 6.53 5.07
C TYR A 70 2.86 5.35 6.02
N ARG A 71 4.11 5.15 6.43
CA ARG A 71 4.52 4.26 7.52
C ARG A 71 5.17 5.11 8.60
N PRO A 72 4.81 4.93 9.89
CA PRO A 72 5.52 5.59 10.98
C PRO A 72 7.02 5.28 10.97
N ALA A 73 7.83 6.22 11.45
CA ALA A 73 9.29 6.23 11.30
C ALA A 73 9.98 4.89 11.66
N LEU A 74 9.61 4.27 12.79
CA LEU A 74 10.24 3.00 13.20
C LEU A 74 9.88 1.83 12.28
N ALA A 75 8.63 1.79 11.80
CA ALA A 75 8.19 0.80 10.82
C ALA A 75 8.78 1.07 9.42
N GLU A 76 9.04 2.33 9.06
CA GLU A 76 9.74 2.66 7.82
C GLU A 76 11.21 2.19 7.85
N LEU A 77 11.88 2.31 8.99
CA LEU A 77 13.29 1.92 9.15
C LEU A 77 13.48 0.40 9.33
N ASN A 78 12.59 -0.26 10.06
CA ASN A 78 12.77 -1.65 10.48
C ASN A 78 11.70 -2.61 9.94
N GLY A 79 10.72 -2.09 9.21
CA GLY A 79 9.56 -2.83 8.72
C GLY A 79 8.49 -3.04 9.79
N TRP A 80 7.26 -3.32 9.34
CA TRP A 80 6.16 -3.74 10.20
C TRP A 80 6.42 -5.08 10.90
N GLY A 81 7.39 -5.87 10.45
CA GLY A 81 7.74 -7.11 11.15
C GLY A 81 8.35 -6.89 12.53
N SER A 82 9.08 -5.80 12.73
CA SER A 82 9.60 -5.41 14.05
C SER A 82 8.63 -4.53 14.83
N PHE A 83 7.74 -3.82 14.14
CA PHE A 83 6.76 -2.90 14.75
C PHE A 83 5.36 -3.10 14.16
N PRO A 84 4.71 -4.25 14.43
CA PRO A 84 3.44 -4.59 13.80
C PRO A 84 2.29 -3.67 14.22
N ASP A 85 2.29 -3.18 15.47
CA ASP A 85 1.26 -2.27 15.98
C ASP A 85 1.20 -0.94 15.20
N MET A 86 2.28 -0.55 14.51
CA MET A 86 2.30 0.64 13.67
C MET A 86 1.49 0.49 12.37
N LEU A 87 0.95 -0.70 12.08
CA LEU A 87 -0.07 -0.86 11.04
C LEU A 87 -1.32 -0.02 11.34
N ASP A 88 -1.71 0.10 12.61
CA ASP A 88 -2.88 0.90 13.03
C ASP A 88 -2.68 2.40 12.80
N ASP A 89 -1.43 2.86 12.79
CA ASP A 89 -1.05 4.27 12.57
C ASP A 89 -0.68 4.57 11.10
N SER A 90 -0.75 3.57 10.23
CA SER A 90 -0.38 3.69 8.82
C SER A 90 -1.55 4.22 7.98
N ALA A 91 -1.21 4.83 6.83
CA ALA A 91 -2.21 5.46 5.97
C ALA A 91 -1.79 5.44 4.50
N MET A 92 -2.77 5.49 3.60
CA MET A 92 -2.52 5.98 2.24
C MET A 92 -2.76 7.48 2.22
N VAL A 93 -1.87 8.25 1.60
CA VAL A 93 -1.91 9.71 1.57
C VAL A 93 -1.90 10.18 0.13
N GLU A 94 -2.92 10.95 -0.26
CA GLU A 94 -2.99 11.58 -1.55
C GLU A 94 -2.22 12.89 -1.53
N CYS A 95 -1.35 13.08 -2.51
CA CYS A 95 -0.44 14.20 -2.59
C CYS A 95 -0.52 14.87 -3.96
N ASP A 96 -0.46 16.21 -3.98
CA ASP A 96 -0.07 16.96 -5.16
C ASP A 96 1.42 17.26 -5.13
N HIS A 97 2.04 17.32 -6.30
CA HIS A 97 3.42 17.78 -6.45
C HIS A 97 3.50 19.30 -6.26
N VAL A 98 4.42 19.77 -5.42
CA VAL A 98 4.62 21.21 -5.15
C VAL A 98 5.99 21.64 -5.67
N GLY A 99 6.02 22.17 -6.90
CA GLY A 99 7.22 22.75 -7.52
C GLY A 99 8.25 21.72 -8.01
N ASN A 100 9.32 22.14 -8.66
CA ASN A 100 10.32 21.21 -9.21
C ASN A 100 11.18 20.56 -8.10
N PRO A 101 11.74 19.36 -8.31
CA PRO A 101 12.71 18.75 -7.40
C PRO A 101 13.81 19.75 -7.07
N ASP A 102 14.20 19.83 -5.80
CA ASP A 102 15.28 20.72 -5.37
C ASP A 102 16.58 20.35 -6.09
N ALA A 103 17.21 21.32 -6.74
CA ALA A 103 18.49 21.10 -7.44
C ALA A 103 19.61 20.65 -6.48
N LEU A 104 19.53 21.01 -5.19
CA LEU A 104 20.46 20.56 -4.15
C LEU A 104 20.10 19.18 -3.60
N HIS A 105 18.82 18.77 -3.71
CA HIS A 105 18.30 17.52 -3.20
C HIS A 105 17.45 16.82 -4.28
N PRO A 106 18.07 16.24 -5.32
CA PRO A 106 17.35 15.67 -6.47
C PRO A 106 16.50 14.45 -6.13
N HIS A 107 16.67 13.90 -4.92
CA HIS A 107 15.88 12.80 -4.38
C HIS A 107 14.82 13.27 -3.39
N GLN A 108 14.55 14.58 -3.32
CA GLN A 108 13.53 15.15 -2.46
C GLN A 108 12.45 15.81 -3.31
N VAL A 109 11.20 15.50 -2.98
CA VAL A 109 10.02 16.05 -3.65
C VAL A 109 9.17 16.73 -2.60
N SER A 110 8.86 18.00 -2.84
CA SER A 110 7.89 18.75 -2.04
C SER A 110 6.48 18.40 -2.48
N ILE A 111 5.61 18.14 -1.53
CA ILE A 111 4.22 17.75 -1.78
C ILE A 111 3.25 18.56 -0.94
N HIS A 112 1.99 18.55 -1.36
CA HIS A 112 0.86 19.04 -0.60
C HIS A 112 -0.12 17.90 -0.36
N VAL A 113 -0.48 17.67 0.90
CA VAL A 113 -1.39 16.58 1.30
C VAL A 113 -2.82 16.97 0.97
N ARG A 114 -3.45 16.24 0.04
CA ARG A 114 -4.85 16.44 -0.35
C ARG A 114 -5.83 15.64 0.48
N ASP A 115 -5.50 14.39 0.75
CA ASP A 115 -6.39 13.44 1.42
C ASP A 115 -5.58 12.41 2.19
N VAL A 116 -6.18 11.84 3.23
CA VAL A 116 -5.56 10.84 4.10
C VAL A 116 -6.56 9.72 4.35
N LEU A 117 -6.16 8.50 4.02
CA LEU A 117 -6.88 7.26 4.29
C LEU A 117 -6.10 6.46 5.32
N ARG A 118 -6.33 6.75 6.60
CA ARG A 118 -5.80 5.92 7.69
C ARG A 118 -6.43 4.54 7.61
N PHE A 119 -5.65 3.50 7.88
CA PHE A 119 -6.15 2.12 7.78
C PHE A 119 -7.41 1.87 8.62
N PRO A 120 -7.52 2.38 9.88
CA PRO A 120 -8.77 2.31 10.66
C PRO A 120 -9.98 2.97 10.00
N ASP A 121 -9.76 4.03 9.22
CA ASP A 121 -10.83 4.86 8.68
C ASP A 121 -11.37 4.32 7.35
N ILE A 122 -10.63 3.45 6.65
CA ILE A 122 -11.02 2.93 5.32
C ILE A 122 -12.41 2.29 5.37
N VAL A 123 -12.70 1.49 6.39
CA VAL A 123 -13.99 0.79 6.49
C VAL A 123 -15.19 1.71 6.76
N THR A 124 -14.94 2.94 7.20
CA THR A 124 -16.00 3.96 7.32
C THR A 124 -16.27 4.69 6.01
N ARG A 125 -15.28 4.71 5.11
CA ARG A 125 -15.33 5.41 3.82
C ARG A 125 -15.81 4.52 2.67
N PHE A 126 -15.58 3.21 2.78
CA PHE A 126 -15.96 2.22 1.80
C PHE A 126 -16.98 1.23 2.39
N ALA A 127 -18.13 1.09 1.73
CA ALA A 127 -19.15 0.14 2.14
C ALA A 127 -18.61 -1.30 2.04
N PRO A 128 -18.94 -2.19 2.99
CA PRO A 128 -18.56 -3.59 2.89
C PRO A 128 -19.15 -4.21 1.63
N THR A 129 -18.32 -4.95 0.90
CA THR A 129 -18.73 -5.70 -0.30
C THR A 129 -18.12 -7.09 -0.28
N SER A 130 -18.86 -8.09 -0.76
CA SER A 130 -18.32 -9.41 -1.07
C SER A 130 -18.09 -9.59 -2.56
N ALA A 131 -18.33 -8.55 -3.36
CA ALA A 131 -18.12 -8.59 -4.80
C ALA A 131 -16.64 -8.72 -5.12
N GLY A 132 -16.36 -9.41 -6.22
CA GLY A 132 -15.00 -9.68 -6.65
C GLY A 132 -14.30 -10.81 -5.89
N SER A 133 -13.05 -11.04 -6.26
CA SER A 133 -12.19 -12.08 -5.72
C SER A 133 -10.75 -11.57 -5.62
N LEU A 134 -10.04 -12.03 -4.58
CA LEU A 134 -8.58 -11.91 -4.48
C LEU A 134 -7.85 -13.05 -5.16
N ALA A 135 -8.54 -13.83 -6.01
CA ALA A 135 -7.97 -14.89 -6.82
C ALA A 135 -7.06 -14.35 -7.94
N VAL A 136 -6.14 -13.46 -7.58
CA VAL A 136 -5.07 -13.01 -8.44
C VAL A 136 -4.02 -14.13 -8.43
N GLU A 137 -3.59 -14.56 -9.62
CA GLU A 137 -2.55 -15.60 -9.82
C GLU A 137 -1.35 -15.52 -8.84
N PRO A 138 -0.82 -14.33 -8.47
CA PRO A 138 0.26 -14.22 -7.49
C PRO A 138 -0.03 -14.83 -6.11
N PHE A 139 -1.29 -14.81 -5.63
CA PHE A 139 -1.67 -15.45 -4.37
C PHE A 139 -1.96 -16.95 -4.50
N ARG A 140 -2.18 -17.43 -5.74
CA ARG A 140 -2.39 -18.86 -6.02
C ARG A 140 -1.09 -19.63 -6.15
N ARG A 141 -0.01 -18.96 -6.52
CA ARG A 141 1.31 -19.57 -6.61
C ARG A 141 1.91 -19.73 -5.21
N HIS A 142 2.25 -20.97 -4.88
CA HIS A 142 2.77 -21.40 -3.57
C HIS A 142 4.30 -21.40 -3.49
N ASP A 143 4.98 -20.96 -4.55
CA ASP A 143 6.44 -21.02 -4.72
C ASP A 143 7.17 -19.74 -4.28
N GLY A 144 6.46 -18.72 -3.80
CA GLY A 144 7.02 -17.46 -3.32
C GLY A 144 7.31 -17.41 -1.82
N TYR A 145 8.18 -16.48 -1.41
CA TYR A 145 8.42 -16.17 0.00
C TYR A 145 7.24 -15.37 0.55
N VAL A 146 6.66 -15.85 1.66
CA VAL A 146 5.52 -15.21 2.33
C VAL A 146 5.95 -14.64 3.69
N GLN A 147 5.67 -13.37 3.91
CA GLN A 147 5.75 -12.74 5.23
C GLN A 147 4.35 -12.34 5.69
N SER A 148 4.11 -12.46 6.99
CA SER A 148 2.87 -11.99 7.61
C SER A 148 3.17 -11.38 8.98
N PHE A 149 2.57 -10.22 9.23
CA PHE A 149 2.69 -9.49 10.48
C PHE A 149 1.30 -9.02 10.90
N SER A 150 0.99 -9.10 12.19
CA SER A 150 -0.33 -8.73 12.70
C SER A 150 -0.22 -7.78 13.87
N SER A 151 -0.98 -6.69 13.80
CA SER A 151 -1.33 -5.87 14.95
C SER A 151 -2.59 -6.41 15.62
N LYS A 152 -3.16 -5.63 16.55
CA LYS A 152 -4.47 -5.92 17.14
C LYS A 152 -5.60 -5.92 16.08
N THR A 153 -5.53 -5.01 15.11
CA THR A 153 -6.64 -4.73 14.17
C THR A 153 -6.36 -5.26 12.78
N PHE A 154 -5.09 -5.23 12.35
CA PHE A 154 -4.70 -5.50 10.97
C PHE A 154 -3.71 -6.66 10.86
N THR A 155 -3.76 -7.33 9.71
CA THR A 155 -2.75 -8.30 9.28
C THR A 155 -2.23 -7.86 7.91
N TYR A 156 -0.93 -7.58 7.83
CA TYR A 156 -0.22 -7.38 6.58
C TYR A 156 0.36 -8.69 6.11
N ILE A 157 0.19 -9.00 4.82
CA ILE A 157 0.76 -10.17 4.17
C ILE A 157 1.47 -9.71 2.92
N ASP A 158 2.74 -10.10 2.77
CA ASP A 158 3.55 -9.85 1.57
C ASP A 158 3.94 -11.18 0.94
N ARG A 159 3.86 -11.24 -0.38
CA ARG A 159 4.29 -12.36 -1.19
C ARG A 159 5.21 -11.87 -2.29
N ASN A 160 6.46 -12.29 -2.21
CA ASN A 160 7.46 -12.04 -3.23
C ASN A 160 7.58 -13.28 -4.14
N ILE A 161 7.41 -13.06 -5.45
CA ILE A 161 7.54 -14.05 -6.51
C ILE A 161 8.78 -13.69 -7.32
N ASP A 162 9.80 -14.54 -7.27
CA ASP A 162 11.01 -14.42 -8.09
C ASP A 162 11.77 -13.08 -7.97
N SER A 163 11.80 -12.47 -6.78
CA SER A 163 12.55 -11.25 -6.41
C SER A 163 12.08 -9.93 -7.04
N ASP A 164 11.52 -9.98 -8.24
CA ASP A 164 11.17 -8.79 -9.04
C ASP A 164 9.66 -8.53 -9.12
N TRP A 165 8.85 -9.45 -8.62
CA TRP A 165 7.39 -9.36 -8.65
C TRP A 165 6.82 -9.67 -7.27
N GLY A 166 5.68 -9.08 -6.94
CA GLY A 166 5.01 -9.44 -5.71
C GLY A 166 3.68 -8.78 -5.51
N THR A 167 3.02 -9.24 -4.46
CA THR A 167 1.74 -8.74 -4.03
C THR A 167 1.69 -8.66 -2.52
N TRP A 168 1.01 -7.66 -2.01
CA TRP A 168 0.76 -7.52 -0.59
C TRP A 168 -0.70 -7.16 -0.33
N VAL A 169 -1.18 -7.51 0.85
CA VAL A 169 -2.52 -7.15 1.31
C VAL A 169 -2.48 -6.68 2.75
N VAL A 170 -3.37 -5.74 3.08
CA VAL A 170 -3.71 -5.41 4.46
C VAL A 170 -5.14 -5.87 4.71
N CYS A 171 -5.28 -6.79 5.66
CA CYS A 171 -6.56 -7.33 6.09
C CYS A 171 -6.93 -6.72 7.44
N GLN A 172 -8.15 -6.24 7.60
CA GLN A 172 -8.73 -5.92 8.90
C GLN A 172 -9.41 -7.16 9.48
N ARG A 173 -9.23 -7.39 10.77
CA ARG A 173 -10.05 -8.36 11.52
C ARG A 173 -11.39 -7.74 11.88
N THR A 174 -12.47 -8.44 11.58
CA THR A 174 -13.86 -8.03 11.82
C THR A 174 -14.58 -9.07 12.67
N GLY A 175 -15.77 -8.75 13.18
CA GLY A 175 -16.61 -9.73 13.88
C GLY A 175 -17.13 -10.87 12.98
N LEU A 176 -17.00 -10.75 11.66
CA LEU A 176 -17.48 -11.72 10.67
C LEU A 176 -16.34 -12.50 9.99
N GLY A 177 -15.09 -12.29 10.39
CA GLY A 177 -13.91 -12.79 9.69
C GLY A 177 -12.96 -11.67 9.33
N TYR A 178 -12.43 -11.71 8.11
CA TYR A 178 -11.45 -10.74 7.65
C TYR A 178 -11.99 -9.95 6.47
N ALA A 179 -11.56 -8.70 6.36
CA ALA A 179 -11.82 -7.87 5.19
C ALA A 179 -10.50 -7.33 4.64
N VAL A 180 -10.31 -7.32 3.33
CA VAL A 180 -9.16 -6.64 2.73
C VAL A 180 -9.50 -5.17 2.56
N ILE A 181 -8.62 -4.33 3.09
CA ILE A 181 -8.71 -2.88 3.02
C ILE A 181 -7.74 -2.28 2.00
N LEU A 182 -6.60 -2.95 1.79
CA LEU A 182 -5.63 -2.60 0.77
C LEU A 182 -5.11 -3.86 0.09
N PHE A 183 -4.95 -3.76 -1.23
CA PHE A 183 -4.26 -4.74 -2.05
C PHE A 183 -3.25 -4.00 -2.90
N GLY A 184 -2.00 -4.45 -2.89
CA GLY A 184 -0.97 -3.93 -3.76
C GLY A 184 -0.32 -5.02 -4.58
N ALA A 185 0.04 -4.66 -5.81
CA ALA A 185 0.83 -5.48 -6.71
C ALA A 185 1.99 -4.65 -7.25
N TRP A 186 3.14 -5.27 -7.45
CA TRP A 186 4.31 -4.62 -7.97
C TRP A 186 5.12 -5.53 -8.90
N ASP A 187 5.76 -4.90 -9.87
CA ASP A 187 6.74 -5.46 -10.80
C ASP A 187 7.90 -4.45 -10.96
N PRO A 188 8.94 -4.73 -11.76
CA PRO A 188 10.08 -3.81 -11.90
C PRO A 188 9.74 -2.42 -12.44
N GLU A 189 8.63 -2.30 -13.18
CA GLU A 189 8.19 -1.10 -13.89
C GLU A 189 7.00 -0.41 -13.21
N ARG A 190 6.19 -1.13 -12.44
CA ARG A 190 4.88 -0.67 -11.96
C ARG A 190 4.61 -1.05 -10.52
N SER A 191 3.86 -0.18 -9.85
CA SER A 191 3.23 -0.48 -8.57
C SER A 191 1.78 -0.01 -8.62
N HIS A 192 0.87 -0.89 -8.25
CA HIS A 192 -0.56 -0.62 -8.19
C HIS A 192 -1.06 -0.87 -6.78
N VAL A 193 -1.91 0.02 -6.30
CA VAL A 193 -2.59 -0.13 -5.02
C VAL A 193 -4.08 0.03 -5.24
N TYR A 194 -4.86 -0.77 -4.54
CA TYR A 194 -6.31 -0.78 -4.56
C TYR A 194 -6.78 -0.65 -3.13
N VAL A 195 -7.78 0.19 -2.91
CA VAL A 195 -8.39 0.43 -1.61
C VAL A 195 -9.88 0.09 -1.67
N GLY A 196 -10.39 -0.47 -0.58
CA GLY A 196 -11.79 -0.87 -0.49
C GLY A 196 -12.12 -1.48 0.87
N HIS A 197 -13.27 -2.12 0.98
CA HIS A 197 -13.68 -2.85 2.17
C HIS A 197 -14.30 -4.18 1.75
N ARG A 198 -13.46 -5.15 1.37
CA ARG A 198 -13.94 -6.43 0.80
C ARG A 198 -13.87 -7.56 1.79
N LEU A 199 -15.02 -8.13 2.15
CA LEU A 199 -15.08 -9.30 3.02
C LEU A 199 -14.44 -10.51 2.33
N LEU A 200 -13.61 -11.25 3.08
CA LEU A 200 -12.99 -12.48 2.60
C LEU A 200 -13.95 -13.67 2.76
N SER A 201 -14.03 -14.50 1.73
CA SER A 201 -14.60 -15.84 1.86
C SER A 201 -13.66 -16.76 2.66
N GLN A 202 -14.18 -17.84 3.24
CA GLN A 202 -13.37 -18.83 3.96
C GLN A 202 -12.21 -19.39 3.13
N ASN A 203 -12.46 -19.65 1.83
CA ASN A 203 -11.43 -20.14 0.92
C ASN A 203 -10.31 -19.11 0.72
N GLU A 204 -10.64 -17.82 0.64
CA GLU A 204 -9.65 -16.75 0.49
C GLU A 204 -8.89 -16.51 1.80
N THR A 205 -9.58 -16.55 2.95
CA THR A 205 -8.96 -16.51 4.27
C THR A 205 -7.93 -17.63 4.42
N ALA A 206 -8.30 -18.85 4.05
CA ALA A 206 -7.40 -20.01 4.08
C ALA A 206 -6.24 -19.86 3.08
N ALA A 207 -6.50 -19.37 1.86
CA ALA A 207 -5.47 -19.13 0.86
C ALA A 207 -4.43 -18.10 1.31
N LEU A 208 -4.83 -17.11 2.10
CA LEU A 208 -3.96 -16.12 2.71
C LEU A 208 -3.24 -16.62 3.98
N GLY A 209 -3.57 -17.81 4.48
CA GLY A 209 -3.00 -18.35 5.73
C GLY A 209 -3.46 -17.60 6.98
N LEU A 210 -4.59 -16.89 6.89
CA LEU A 210 -5.20 -16.22 8.04
C LEU A 210 -5.91 -17.25 8.92
N PRO A 211 -5.84 -17.12 10.26
CA PRO A 211 -6.56 -18.03 11.15
C PRO A 211 -8.07 -17.87 10.93
N PRO A 212 -8.86 -18.94 11.14
CA PRO A 212 -10.32 -18.82 11.10
C PRO A 212 -10.82 -17.81 12.15
N PRO A 213 -11.98 -17.16 11.90
CA PRO A 213 -12.62 -16.28 12.88
C PRO A 213 -12.95 -16.97 14.20
#